data_AF-A0A2V9G6Y3-F1
#
_entry.id   AF-A0A2V9G6Y3-F1
#
_cell.length_a   1.000
_cell.length_b   1.000
_cell.length_c   1.000
_cell.angle_alpha   90.00
_cell.angle_beta   90.00
_cell.angle_gamma   90.00
#
_symmetry.space_group_name_H-M   'P 1'
#
loop_
_entity.id
_entity.type
_entity.pdbx_description
1 polymer ?
#
loop_
_entity_poly.entity_id
_entity_poly.type
_entity_poly.pdbx_seq_one_letter_code
_entity_poly.pdbx_strand_id
1 'polypeptide(L)'
;MTTVNQAYRRLSPEERPGCGIFAQNYGQAGAIDFLGRRYGLPPALSGHQTYFLWGPRGYSGNCLIVLDDSRQTLESYFERVEYVGKSSDNPYAMEREIPVFICRGAKFGSLVEFWPRLKKWR
;
A
#
# COMPACT_ATOMS: atom_id res chain seq x y z
N MET A 1 -10.30 2.08 -7.13
CA MET A 1 -9.33 3.19 -6.96
C MET A 1 -9.80 4.29 -6.02
N THR A 2 -11.11 4.56 -5.90
CA THR A 2 -11.64 5.66 -5.07
C THR A 2 -11.19 5.60 -3.61
N THR A 3 -11.19 4.41 -3.00
CA THR A 3 -10.81 4.21 -1.58
C THR A 3 -9.35 4.53 -1.30
N VAL A 4 -8.43 4.18 -2.20
CA VAL A 4 -7.00 4.51 -2.06
C VAL A 4 -6.77 6.01 -2.20
N ASN A 5 -7.46 6.67 -3.15
CA ASN A 5 -7.43 8.13 -3.25
C ASN A 5 -8.04 8.80 -2.01
N GLN A 6 -9.10 8.24 -1.41
CA GLN A 6 -9.64 8.72 -0.13
C GLN A 6 -8.61 8.58 0.99
N ALA A 7 -7.93 7.43 1.09
CA ALA A 7 -6.85 7.22 2.06
C ALA A 7 -5.74 8.26 1.89
N TYR A 8 -5.27 8.47 0.66
CA TYR A 8 -4.22 9.43 0.35
C TYR A 8 -4.64 10.88 0.64
N ARG A 9 -5.90 11.21 0.44
CA ARG A 9 -6.46 12.55 0.77
C ARG A 9 -6.61 12.79 2.27
N ARG A 10 -6.76 11.75 3.09
CA ARG A 10 -6.76 11.85 4.56
C ARG A 10 -5.37 12.18 5.13
N LEU A 11 -4.30 11.92 4.39
CA LEU A 11 -2.95 12.35 4.77
C LEU A 11 -2.83 13.86 4.68
N SER A 12 -2.13 14.46 5.65
CA SER A 12 -1.75 15.88 5.58
C SER A 12 -0.82 16.12 4.37
N PRO A 13 -0.75 17.34 3.82
CA PRO A 13 0.18 17.67 2.74
C PRO A 13 1.65 17.34 3.07
N GLU A 14 2.04 17.42 4.34
CA GLU A 14 3.38 17.13 4.84
C GLU A 14 3.65 15.62 4.95
N GLU A 15 2.64 14.82 5.28
CA GLU A 15 2.76 13.35 5.36
C GLU A 15 2.84 12.68 3.98
N ARG A 16 2.17 13.26 2.96
CA ARG A 16 2.00 12.64 1.63
C ARG A 16 3.30 12.22 0.95
N PRO A 17 4.37 13.06 0.89
CA PRO A 17 5.62 12.66 0.24
C PRO A 17 6.29 11.45 0.90
N GLY A 18 6.10 11.28 2.21
CA GLY A 18 6.70 10.19 2.99
C GLY A 18 5.83 8.94 3.12
N CYS A 19 4.59 8.95 2.59
CA CYS A 19 3.66 7.84 2.72
C CYS A 19 3.50 7.06 1.41
N GLY A 20 4.03 5.84 1.37
CA GLY A 20 3.97 4.97 0.20
C GLY A 20 2.63 4.23 0.06
N ILE A 21 2.32 3.72 -1.13
CA ILE A 21 1.17 2.83 -1.35
C ILE A 21 1.72 1.42 -1.52
N PHE A 22 1.32 0.47 -0.66
CA PHE A 22 1.80 -0.91 -0.68
C PHE A 22 0.68 -1.87 -1.10
N ALA A 23 0.89 -2.60 -2.19
CA ALA A 23 -0.04 -3.58 -2.74
C ALA A 23 0.50 -5.01 -2.57
N GLN A 24 -0.38 -5.96 -2.23
CA GLN A 24 0.01 -7.33 -1.86
C GLN A 24 0.23 -8.26 -3.06
N ASN A 25 -0.20 -7.82 -4.24
CA ASN A 25 0.03 -8.53 -5.49
C ASN A 25 0.23 -7.58 -6.68
N TYR A 26 0.68 -8.16 -7.79
CA TYR A 26 1.01 -7.49 -9.03
C TYR A 26 -0.19 -6.80 -9.68
N GLY A 27 -1.38 -7.42 -9.64
CA GLY A 27 -2.60 -6.86 -10.23
C GLY A 27 -3.03 -5.58 -9.51
N GLN A 28 -2.99 -5.59 -8.18
CA GLN A 28 -3.25 -4.41 -7.35
C GLN A 28 -2.24 -3.31 -7.59
N ALA A 29 -0.94 -3.64 -7.59
CA ALA A 29 0.13 -2.69 -7.83
C ALA A 29 0.01 -2.05 -9.22
N GLY A 30 -0.24 -2.86 -10.25
CA GLY A 30 -0.52 -2.40 -11.62
C GLY A 30 -1.78 -1.52 -11.70
N ALA A 31 -2.83 -1.86 -10.96
CA ALA A 31 -4.03 -1.04 -10.90
C ALA A 31 -3.74 0.36 -10.32
N ILE A 32 -2.95 0.45 -9.23
CA ILE A 32 -2.49 1.73 -8.67
C ILE A 32 -1.70 2.52 -9.71
N ASP A 33 -0.71 1.91 -10.34
CA ASP A 33 0.15 2.59 -11.31
C ASP A 33 -0.59 3.03 -12.58
N PHE A 34 -1.67 2.33 -12.96
CA PHE A 34 -2.47 2.67 -14.13
C PHE A 34 -3.59 3.68 -13.80
N LEU A 35 -4.48 3.34 -12.86
CA LEU A 35 -5.66 4.13 -12.53
C LEU A 35 -5.38 5.24 -11.51
N GLY A 36 -4.27 5.18 -10.77
CA GLY A 36 -3.88 6.16 -9.77
C GLY A 36 -3.31 7.45 -10.36
N ARG A 37 -2.81 7.41 -11.60
CA ARG A 37 -2.22 8.58 -12.29
C ARG A 37 -3.17 9.76 -12.36
N ARG A 38 -4.45 9.52 -12.66
CA ARG A 38 -5.49 10.57 -12.73
C ARG A 38 -5.76 11.26 -11.39
N TYR A 39 -5.32 10.65 -10.29
CA TYR A 39 -5.45 11.18 -8.93
C TYR A 39 -4.13 11.73 -8.37
N GLY A 40 -3.05 11.70 -9.16
CA GLY A 40 -1.72 12.10 -8.70
C GLY A 40 -1.15 11.20 -7.60
N LEU A 41 -1.55 9.92 -7.57
CA LEU A 41 -1.00 8.96 -6.61
C LEU A 41 0.45 8.63 -6.95
N PRO A 42 1.31 8.42 -5.94
CA PRO A 42 2.65 7.91 -6.17
C PRO A 42 2.60 6.49 -6.74
N PRO A 43 3.66 6.04 -7.42
CA PRO A 43 3.77 4.66 -7.86
C PRO A 43 3.64 3.67 -6.70
N ALA A 44 3.06 2.50 -6.96
CA ALA A 44 2.92 1.46 -5.96
C ALA A 44 4.25 0.79 -5.62
N LEU A 45 4.35 0.41 -4.35
CA LEU A 45 5.30 -0.54 -3.81
C LEU A 45 4.63 -1.92 -3.78
N SER A 46 5.37 -2.96 -4.13
CA SER A 46 4.92 -4.32 -3.91
C SER A 46 6.11 -5.26 -3.87
N GLY A 47 6.00 -6.29 -3.04
CA GLY A 47 6.93 -7.40 -3.02
C GLY A 47 6.67 -8.46 -4.10
N HIS A 48 5.61 -8.32 -4.90
CA HIS A 48 5.18 -9.33 -5.86
C HIS A 48 5.85 -9.19 -7.23
N GLN A 49 6.48 -10.27 -7.70
CA GLN A 49 7.12 -10.36 -9.01
C GLN A 49 8.05 -9.17 -9.30
N THR A 50 7.99 -8.61 -10.51
CA THR A 50 8.86 -7.53 -10.99
C THR A 50 8.77 -6.25 -10.14
N TYR A 51 7.65 -5.99 -9.45
CA TYR A 51 7.54 -4.81 -8.58
C TYR A 51 8.60 -4.81 -7.48
N PHE A 52 8.98 -6.00 -6.98
CA PHE A 52 10.02 -6.14 -5.97
C PHE A 52 11.35 -5.51 -6.41
N LEU A 53 11.67 -5.60 -7.71
CA LEU A 53 12.93 -5.09 -8.27
C LEU A 53 13.01 -3.57 -8.29
N TRP A 54 11.87 -2.88 -8.20
CA TRP A 54 11.83 -1.41 -8.13
C TRP A 54 12.12 -0.87 -6.72
N GLY A 55 12.17 -1.75 -5.73
CA GLY A 55 12.63 -1.41 -4.39
C GLY A 55 11.71 -0.46 -3.61
N PRO A 56 12.17 0.02 -2.45
CA PRO A 56 11.42 0.88 -1.54
C PRO A 56 11.35 2.35 -1.96
N ARG A 57 12.02 2.77 -3.05
CA ARG A 57 11.94 4.13 -3.65
C ARG A 57 12.12 5.30 -2.67
N GLY A 58 12.98 5.14 -1.66
CA GLY A 58 13.25 6.17 -0.65
C GLY A 58 12.20 6.28 0.46
N TYR A 59 11.13 5.47 0.44
CA TYR A 59 10.18 5.41 1.54
C TYR A 59 10.81 4.73 2.76
N SER A 60 10.67 5.35 3.93
CA SER A 60 11.13 4.76 5.20
C SER A 60 10.29 3.57 5.64
N GLY A 61 9.04 3.47 5.17
CA GLY A 61 8.03 2.52 5.64
C GLY A 61 7.24 3.02 6.85
N ASN A 62 7.58 4.18 7.42
CA ASN A 62 6.91 4.69 8.62
C ASN A 62 5.46 5.12 8.37
N CYS A 63 5.10 5.41 7.12
CA CYS A 63 3.73 5.61 6.68
C CYS A 63 3.50 4.80 5.40
N LEU A 64 2.48 3.94 5.41
CA LEU A 64 2.05 3.18 4.24
C LEU A 64 0.52 3.13 4.14
N ILE A 65 -0.01 3.34 2.94
CA ILE A 65 -1.37 2.96 2.58
C ILE A 65 -1.31 1.52 2.08
N VAL A 66 -1.80 0.58 2.89
CA VAL A 66 -1.72 -0.85 2.58
C VAL A 66 -3.06 -1.35 2.04
N LEU A 67 -2.99 -2.04 0.90
CA LEU A 67 -4.12 -2.75 0.31
C LEU A 67 -4.07 -4.22 0.73
N ASP A 68 -5.24 -4.85 0.85
CA ASP A 68 -5.40 -6.31 0.82
C ASP A 68 -4.65 -7.10 1.92
N ASP A 69 -4.56 -6.51 3.11
CA ASP A 69 -4.03 -7.21 4.29
C ASP A 69 -5.08 -7.23 5.41
N SER A 70 -4.79 -7.98 6.48
CA SER A 70 -5.63 -8.03 7.67
C SER A 70 -5.19 -6.98 8.68
N ARG A 71 -6.14 -6.41 9.41
CA ARG A 71 -5.85 -5.48 10.52
C ARG A 71 -4.89 -6.11 11.54
N GLN A 72 -5.11 -7.37 11.88
CA GLN A 72 -4.29 -8.11 12.86
C GLN A 72 -2.83 -8.24 12.38
N THR A 73 -2.60 -8.57 11.12
CA THR A 73 -1.27 -8.59 10.53
C THR A 73 -0.63 -7.21 10.61
N LEU A 74 -1.33 -6.18 10.18
CA LEU A 74 -0.81 -4.81 10.15
C LEU A 74 -0.48 -4.28 11.54
N GLU A 75 -1.28 -4.60 12.56
CA GLU A 75 -1.00 -4.18 13.94
C GLU A 75 0.26 -4.85 14.52
N SER A 76 0.70 -5.97 13.96
CA SER A 76 2.00 -6.57 14.30
C SER A 76 3.20 -5.79 13.74
N TYR A 77 3.01 -5.08 12.62
CA TYR A 77 4.06 -4.33 11.92
C TYR A 77 4.02 -2.82 12.18
N PHE A 78 2.88 -2.28 12.63
CA PHE A 78 2.66 -0.85 12.80
C PHE A 78 2.06 -0.53 14.17
N GLU A 79 2.35 0.66 14.69
CA GLU A 79 1.78 1.19 15.92
C GLU A 79 0.32 1.62 15.74
N ARG A 80 0.01 2.24 14.60
CA ARG A 80 -1.34 2.74 14.28
C ARG A 80 -1.81 2.18 12.95
N VAL A 81 -2.99 1.57 12.96
CA VAL A 81 -3.66 1.01 11.78
C VAL A 81 -5.07 1.58 11.71
N GLU A 82 -5.28 2.46 10.74
CA GLU A 82 -6.58 3.09 10.49
C GLU A 82 -7.25 2.40 9.29
N TYR A 83 -8.43 1.83 9.50
CA TYR A 83 -9.22 1.29 8.40
C TYR A 83 -9.93 2.41 7.63
N VAL A 84 -9.76 2.43 6.31
CA VAL A 84 -10.36 3.45 5.43
C VAL A 84 -11.65 2.96 4.81
N GLY A 85 -11.67 1.71 4.36
CA GLY A 85 -12.79 1.11 3.64
C GLY A 85 -12.31 -0.02 2.73
N LYS A 86 -13.21 -0.48 1.85
CA LYS A 86 -12.90 -1.48 0.82
C LYS A 86 -12.91 -0.87 -0.58
N SER A 87 -12.28 -1.54 -1.54
CA SER A 87 -12.47 -1.24 -2.95
C SER A 87 -13.95 -1.38 -3.33
N SER A 88 -14.41 -0.55 -4.27
CA SER A 88 -15.73 -0.71 -4.88
C SER A 88 -15.90 -2.13 -5.39
N ASP A 89 -17.08 -2.68 -5.19
CA ASP A 89 -17.42 -3.99 -5.71
C ASP A 89 -17.43 -3.95 -7.25
N ASN A 90 -16.90 -5.01 -7.87
CA ASN A 90 -16.90 -5.19 -9.31
C ASN A 90 -17.07 -6.69 -9.61
N PRO A 91 -18.20 -7.12 -10.20
CA PRO A 91 -18.45 -8.53 -10.49
C PRO A 91 -17.48 -9.10 -11.55
N TYR A 92 -16.78 -8.25 -12.31
CA TYR A 92 -15.78 -8.66 -13.29
C TYR A 92 -14.36 -8.65 -12.73
N ALA A 93 -14.16 -8.20 -11.49
CA ALA A 93 -12.85 -8.24 -10.85
C ALA A 93 -12.65 -9.59 -10.13
N MET A 94 -11.46 -10.17 -10.31
CA MET A 94 -11.06 -11.39 -9.61
C MET A 94 -10.94 -11.14 -8.10
N GLU A 95 -10.35 -10.01 -7.72
CA GLU A 95 -10.26 -9.56 -6.34
C GLU A 95 -11.32 -8.52 -6.06
N ARG A 96 -12.13 -8.78 -5.04
CA ARG A 96 -13.27 -7.96 -4.65
C ARG A 96 -13.10 -7.52 -3.22
N GLU A 97 -13.75 -6.42 -2.86
CA GLU A 97 -13.83 -6.00 -1.45
C GLU A 97 -12.46 -5.80 -0.76
N ILE A 98 -11.46 -5.37 -1.53
CA ILE A 98 -10.07 -5.22 -1.08
C ILE A 98 -10.00 -4.16 0.03
N PRO A 99 -9.65 -4.52 1.28
CA PRO A 99 -9.55 -3.55 2.35
C PRO A 99 -8.36 -2.62 2.16
N VAL A 100 -8.52 -1.37 2.60
CA VAL A 100 -7.48 -0.33 2.54
C VAL A 100 -7.27 0.24 3.94
N PHE A 101 -6.01 0.32 4.35
CA PHE A 101 -5.59 0.84 5.64
C PHE A 101 -4.58 1.97 5.47
N ILE A 102 -4.54 2.90 6.42
CA ILE A 102 -3.42 3.82 6.63
C ILE A 102 -2.66 3.32 7.85
N CYS A 103 -1.40 2.95 7.64
CA CYS A 103 -0.51 2.41 8.65
C CYS A 103 0.56 3.44 9.00
N ARG A 104 0.82 3.64 10.30
CA ARG A 104 1.84 4.57 10.82
C ARG A 104 2.63 3.97 11.97
N GLY A 105 3.90 4.38 12.11
CA GLY A 105 4.79 3.94 13.19
C GLY A 105 5.32 2.52 12.90
N ALA A 106 6.27 2.40 11.98
CA ALA A 106 6.81 1.10 11.59
C ALA A 106 7.61 0.44 12.73
N LYS A 107 7.25 -0.80 13.08
CA LYS A 107 7.91 -1.61 14.13
C LYS A 107 9.09 -2.43 13.60
N PHE A 108 9.31 -2.41 12.29
CA PHE A 108 10.35 -3.20 11.61
C PHE A 108 11.62 -2.39 11.29
N GLY A 109 11.77 -1.19 11.85
CA GLY A 109 12.90 -0.31 11.55
C GLY A 109 12.72 0.34 10.17
N SER A 110 13.65 0.08 9.24
CA SER A 110 13.59 0.66 7.90
C SER A 110 12.93 -0.27 6.87
N LEU A 111 12.20 0.30 5.92
CA LEU A 111 11.66 -0.46 4.79
C LEU A 111 12.75 -1.07 3.92
N VAL A 112 13.92 -0.44 3.83
CA VAL A 112 15.07 -0.97 3.06
C VAL A 112 15.55 -2.30 3.64
N GLU A 113 15.73 -2.38 4.96
CA GLU A 113 16.15 -3.60 5.65
C GLU A 113 15.04 -4.65 5.65
N PHE A 114 13.78 -4.21 5.72
CA PHE A 114 12.63 -5.10 5.69
C PHE A 114 12.32 -5.62 4.27
N TRP A 115 12.72 -4.89 3.22
CA TRP A 115 12.36 -5.19 1.83
C TRP A 115 12.63 -6.63 1.41
N PRO A 116 13.79 -7.26 1.69
CA PRO A 116 14.05 -8.64 1.31
C PRO A 116 13.02 -9.66 1.84
N ARG A 117 12.35 -9.36 2.96
CA ARG A 117 11.31 -10.21 3.56
C ARG A 117 9.97 -10.12 2.83
N LEU A 118 9.76 -9.08 2.02
CA LEU A 118 8.54 -8.86 1.25
C LEU A 118 8.54 -9.61 -0.08
N LYS A 119 9.68 -10.22 -0.47
CA LYS A 119 9.86 -10.86 -1.77
C LYS A 119 8.87 -12.02 -2.00
N LYS A 120 8.05 -11.91 -3.04
CA LYS A 120 6.99 -12.87 -3.37
C LYS A 120 6.96 -13.17 -4.88
N TRP A 121 7.38 -14.37 -5.28
CA TRP A 121 7.41 -14.80 -6.70
C TRP A 121 6.22 -15.65 -7.13
N ARG A 122 5.35 -16.01 -6.18
CA ARG A 122 4.12 -16.78 -6.42
C ARG A 122 2.94 -15.91 -6.05
#